data_AF-A0A1E7ITX7-F1
#
_entry.id   AF-A0A1E7ITX7-F1
#
_cell.length_a   1.000
_cell.length_b   1.000
_cell.length_c   1.000
_cell.angle_alpha   90.00
_cell.angle_beta   90.00
_cell.angle_gamma   90.00
#
_symmetry.space_group_name_H-M   'P 1'
#
loop_
_entity.id
_entity.type
_entity.pdbx_description
1 polymer ?
#
loop_
_entity_poly.entity_id
_entity_poly.type
_entity_poly.pdbx_seq_one_letter_code
_entity_poly.pdbx_strand_id
1 'polypeptide(L)'
;MEAAGDFEDMLEMLNKHKVRYIIIGGLAFIYHAKPRYTKDMDLWVDPSPENVKRANAALTKFGSPYLLTAESPEEILQLGIAPDRIDLLRHVRGARFETAWKKRIKGEYGSAKANWIDLDSLIRIKSRIDNPRHQEDVRILREVKKRRRKG
;
A
#
# COMPACT_ATOMS: atom_id res chain seq x y z
N MET A 1 -13.61 -8.49 8.00
CA MET A 1 -12.39 -7.96 8.63
C MET A 1 -12.85 -6.67 9.26
N GLU A 2 -12.86 -6.56 10.60
CA GLU A 2 -13.05 -5.24 11.21
C GLU A 2 -11.92 -4.35 10.69
N ALA A 3 -12.29 -3.25 10.05
CA ALA A 3 -11.32 -2.25 9.63
C ALA A 3 -10.86 -1.50 10.87
N ALA A 4 -9.55 -1.34 11.04
CA ALA A 4 -9.01 -0.42 12.03
C ALA A 4 -9.42 1.00 11.62
N GLY A 5 -10.08 1.74 12.52
CA GLY A 5 -10.58 3.10 12.24
C GLY A 5 -9.47 4.01 11.71
N ASP A 6 -8.28 3.94 12.31
CA ASP A 6 -7.11 4.73 11.89
C ASP A 6 -6.71 4.49 10.42
N PHE A 7 -6.92 3.28 9.90
CA PHE A 7 -6.64 2.97 8.50
C PHE A 7 -7.67 3.61 7.56
N GLU A 8 -8.96 3.56 7.93
CA GLU A 8 -10.01 4.23 7.16
C GLU A 8 -9.78 5.75 7.15
N ASP A 9 -9.54 6.33 8.32
CA ASP A 9 -9.28 7.76 8.49
C ASP A 9 -8.07 8.24 7.67
N MET A 10 -6.97 7.46 7.67
CA MET A 10 -5.81 7.76 6.83
C MET A 10 -6.19 7.76 5.35
N LEU A 11 -6.87 6.72 4.86
CA LEU A 11 -7.27 6.61 3.46
C LEU A 11 -8.21 7.76 3.05
N GLU A 12 -9.16 8.12 3.92
CA GLU A 12 -10.04 9.28 3.71
C GLU A 12 -9.26 10.59 3.62
N MET A 13 -8.30 10.82 4.51
CA MET A 13 -7.45 12.02 4.48
C MET A 13 -6.63 12.09 3.20
N LEU A 14 -6.03 10.98 2.78
CA LEU A 14 -5.28 10.89 1.52
C LEU A 14 -6.18 11.16 0.30
N ASN A 15 -7.39 10.60 0.28
CA ASN A 15 -8.36 10.82 -0.78
C ASN A 15 -8.82 12.29 -0.85
N LYS A 16 -9.14 12.90 0.29
CA LYS A 16 -9.58 14.29 0.39
C LYS A 16 -8.53 15.27 -0.15
N HIS A 17 -7.26 14.97 0.06
CA HIS A 17 -6.13 15.76 -0.45
C HIS A 17 -5.66 15.31 -1.84
N LYS A 18 -6.38 14.38 -2.50
CA LYS A 18 -6.08 13.87 -3.84
C LYS A 18 -4.67 13.27 -3.94
N VAL A 19 -4.21 12.61 -2.88
CA VAL A 19 -2.91 11.93 -2.85
C VAL A 19 -2.97 10.69 -3.73
N ARG A 20 -1.93 10.51 -4.56
CA ARG A 20 -1.70 9.28 -5.31
C ARG A 20 -0.96 8.31 -4.40
N TYR A 21 -1.65 7.26 -3.97
CA TYR A 21 -1.11 6.19 -3.14
C TYR A 21 -1.65 4.83 -3.58
N ILE A 22 -0.96 3.75 -3.26
CA ILE A 22 -1.37 2.38 -3.56
C ILE A 22 -1.15 1.50 -2.33
N ILE A 23 -2.18 0.80 -1.88
CA ILE A 23 -2.08 -0.22 -0.82
C ILE A 23 -1.29 -1.40 -1.38
N ILE A 24 -0.20 -1.75 -0.71
CA ILE A 24 0.68 -2.87 -1.05
C ILE A 24 0.76 -3.86 0.13
N GLY A 25 1.86 -4.63 0.22
CA GLY A 25 2.20 -5.34 1.46
C GLY A 25 1.29 -6.50 1.85
N GLY A 26 0.99 -6.59 3.15
CA GLY A 26 0.21 -7.67 3.76
C GLY A 26 -1.27 -7.62 3.40
N LEU A 27 -1.88 -6.43 3.48
CA LEU A 27 -3.28 -6.20 3.11
C LEU A 27 -3.54 -6.48 1.63
N ALA A 28 -2.64 -6.06 0.73
CA ALA A 28 -2.78 -6.37 -0.68
C ALA A 28 -2.71 -7.87 -0.98
N PHE A 29 -1.91 -8.64 -0.22
CA PHE A 29 -1.92 -10.10 -0.33
C PHE A 29 -3.29 -10.68 0.05
N ILE A 30 -3.88 -10.22 1.16
CA ILE A 30 -5.20 -10.65 1.61
C ILE A 30 -6.26 -10.34 0.56
N TYR A 31 -6.23 -9.13 0.01
CA TYR A 31 -7.14 -8.68 -1.05
C TYR A 31 -7.12 -9.62 -2.27
N HIS A 32 -5.94 -10.10 -2.68
CA HIS A 32 -5.82 -10.93 -3.88
C HIS A 32 -6.00 -12.43 -3.65
N ALA A 33 -5.56 -12.95 -2.51
CA ALA A 33 -5.33 -14.38 -2.33
C ALA A 33 -6.23 -15.02 -1.28
N LYS A 34 -5.84 -14.91 -0.01
CA LYS A 34 -6.55 -15.54 1.10
C LYS A 34 -6.36 -14.75 2.39
N PRO A 35 -7.32 -14.83 3.32
CA PRO A 35 -7.18 -14.25 4.65
C PRO A 35 -5.89 -14.73 5.34
N ARG A 36 -5.22 -13.81 6.00
CA ARG A 36 -4.14 -14.08 6.95
C ARG A 36 -4.04 -12.92 7.93
N TYR A 37 -3.22 -13.11 8.94
CA TYR A 37 -2.94 -12.04 9.88
C TYR A 37 -1.92 -11.04 9.32
N THR A 38 -2.27 -9.75 9.39
CA THR A 38 -1.39 -8.60 9.10
C THR A 38 -1.73 -7.51 10.13
N LYS A 39 -0.73 -6.75 10.57
CA LYS A 39 -0.83 -5.82 11.70
C LYS A 39 -0.53 -4.36 11.28
N ASP A 40 -0.54 -4.14 9.98
CA ASP A 40 0.05 -2.98 9.34
C ASP A 40 -0.59 -2.70 7.98
N MET A 41 -0.65 -1.42 7.64
CA MET A 41 -1.04 -0.92 6.33
C MET A 41 0.17 -0.30 5.64
N ASP A 42 0.61 -0.93 4.55
CA ASP A 42 1.68 -0.41 3.69
C ASP A 42 1.11 0.42 2.53
N LEU A 43 1.45 1.71 2.49
CA LEU A 43 1.02 2.67 1.48
C LEU A 43 2.21 3.10 0.63
N TRP A 44 2.20 2.73 -0.65
CA TRP A 44 3.15 3.25 -1.63
C TRP A 44 2.65 4.60 -2.16
N VAL A 45 3.32 5.69 -1.82
CA VAL A 45 2.98 7.08 -2.20
C VAL A 45 3.83 7.50 -3.41
N ASP A 46 3.21 8.20 -4.38
CA ASP A 46 3.93 8.77 -5.52
C ASP A 46 5.04 9.72 -5.01
N PRO A 47 6.32 9.50 -5.40
CA PRO A 47 7.43 10.30 -4.91
C PRO A 47 7.49 11.71 -5.53
N SER A 48 6.64 12.05 -6.51
CA SER A 48 6.65 13.38 -7.11
C SER A 48 6.47 14.49 -6.05
N PRO A 49 7.22 15.61 -6.12
CA PRO A 49 7.18 16.66 -5.10
C PRO A 49 5.77 17.20 -4.81
N GLU A 50 4.95 17.35 -5.86
CA GLU A 50 3.56 17.80 -5.70
C GLU A 50 2.70 16.77 -4.96
N ASN A 51 2.92 15.48 -5.19
CA ASN A 51 2.21 14.46 -4.46
C ASN A 51 2.68 14.36 -2.99
N VAL A 52 3.98 14.51 -2.74
CA VAL A 52 4.53 14.58 -1.38
C VAL A 52 3.95 15.77 -0.62
N LYS A 53 3.80 16.94 -1.27
CA LYS A 53 3.15 18.10 -0.66
C LYS A 53 1.69 17.81 -0.26
N ARG A 54 0.93 17.16 -1.15
CA ARG A 54 -0.45 16.72 -0.85
C ARG A 54 -0.50 15.68 0.27
N ALA A 55 0.43 14.73 0.28
CA ALA A 55 0.55 13.73 1.32
C ALA A 55 0.86 14.36 2.68
N ASN A 56 1.79 15.33 2.73
CA ASN A 56 2.10 16.06 3.95
C ASN A 56 0.91 16.89 4.46
N ALA A 57 0.13 17.52 3.57
CA ALA A 57 -1.11 18.19 3.97
C ALA A 57 -2.14 17.21 4.57
N ALA A 58 -2.28 16.02 3.98
CA ALA A 58 -3.12 14.95 4.51
C ALA A 58 -2.63 14.46 5.88
N LEU A 59 -1.33 14.20 6.02
CA LEU A 59 -0.69 13.78 7.26
C LEU A 59 -0.88 14.81 8.38
N THR A 60 -0.73 16.10 8.09
CA THR A 60 -1.02 17.16 9.07
C THR A 60 -2.48 17.16 9.50
N LYS A 61 -3.43 16.96 8.59
CA LYS A 61 -4.86 16.89 8.92
C LYS A 61 -5.25 15.61 9.66
N PHE A 62 -4.55 14.51 9.40
CA PHE A 62 -4.66 13.27 10.14
C PHE A 62 -4.11 13.39 11.58
N GLY A 63 -3.28 14.39 11.87
CA GLY A 63 -2.63 14.56 13.18
C GLY A 63 -1.29 13.83 13.30
N SER A 64 -0.67 13.47 12.17
CA SER A 64 0.66 12.87 12.18
C SER A 64 1.71 13.82 12.75
N PRO A 65 2.55 13.39 13.72
CA PRO A 65 3.65 14.18 14.25
C PRO A 65 4.84 14.28 13.26
N TYR A 66 4.83 13.44 12.22
CA TYR A 66 5.90 13.31 11.25
C TYR A 66 5.38 13.49 9.83
N LEU A 67 6.23 14.02 8.94
CA LEU A 67 5.92 14.27 7.54
C LEU A 67 6.93 13.56 6.63
N LEU A 68 6.57 13.36 5.37
CA LEU A 68 7.48 12.82 4.35
C LEU A 68 8.53 13.87 3.95
N THR A 69 9.79 13.44 3.87
CA THR A 69 10.97 14.26 3.53
C THR A 69 11.31 14.12 2.05
N ALA A 70 11.15 15.14 1.20
CA ALA A 70 11.39 15.03 -0.25
C ALA A 70 12.81 14.50 -0.60
N GLU A 71 13.78 14.75 0.28
CA GLU A 71 15.21 14.47 0.11
C GLU A 71 15.58 12.98 0.26
N SER A 72 14.76 12.17 0.94
CA SER A 72 15.07 10.76 1.25
C SER A 72 13.95 9.79 0.84
N PRO A 73 13.70 9.55 -0.45
CA PRO A 73 12.59 8.70 -0.92
C PRO A 73 12.68 7.22 -0.49
N GLU A 74 13.85 6.76 -0.05
CA GLU A 74 14.06 5.42 0.51
C GLU A 74 13.62 5.30 1.97
N GLU A 75 13.44 6.42 2.68
CA GLU A 75 12.92 6.41 4.05
C GLU A 75 11.45 6.00 4.08
N ILE A 76 11.15 5.07 4.99
CA ILE A 76 9.79 4.66 5.31
C ILE A 76 9.32 5.51 6.49
N LEU A 77 8.23 6.25 6.29
CA LEU A 77 7.58 6.94 7.40
C LEU A 77 6.61 5.96 8.07
N GLN A 78 6.91 5.59 9.31
CA GLN A 78 6.05 4.75 10.15
C GLN A 78 5.20 5.63 11.08
N LEU A 79 3.90 5.36 11.12
CA LEU A 79 2.96 5.93 12.08
C LEU A 79 2.39 4.83 12.98
N GLY A 80 2.31 5.12 14.28
CA GLY A 80 1.77 4.19 15.26
C GLY A 80 2.63 2.94 15.48
N ILE A 81 1.99 1.92 16.08
CA ILE A 81 2.55 0.60 16.34
C ILE A 81 1.51 -0.46 15.97
N ALA A 82 1.98 -1.67 15.68
CA ALA A 82 1.10 -2.79 15.39
C ALA A 82 0.11 -3.07 16.56
N PRO A 83 -1.18 -3.32 16.31
CA PRO A 83 -1.81 -3.68 15.03
C PRO A 83 -2.28 -2.51 14.13
N ASP A 84 -2.10 -1.27 14.57
CA ASP A 84 -2.58 -0.05 13.88
C ASP A 84 -1.42 0.71 13.22
N ARG A 85 -0.38 -0.01 12.79
CA ARG A 85 0.80 0.60 12.15
C ARG A 85 0.51 0.98 10.70
N ILE A 86 0.90 2.19 10.30
CA ILE A 86 0.84 2.62 8.90
C ILE A 86 2.25 2.94 8.43
N ASP A 87 2.68 2.27 7.35
CA ASP A 87 3.97 2.51 6.71
C ASP A 87 3.75 3.25 5.39
N LEU A 88 4.32 4.43 5.24
CA LEU A 88 4.32 5.20 4.00
C LEU A 88 5.67 5.05 3.30
N LEU A 89 5.66 4.39 2.15
CA LEU A 89 6.83 4.13 1.31
C LEU A 89 6.76 5.00 0.06
N ARG A 90 7.90 5.49 -0.43
CA ARG A 90 7.98 6.23 -1.71
C ARG A 90 8.80 5.51 -2.75
N HIS A 91 9.82 4.78 -2.30
CA HIS A 91 10.54 3.81 -3.13
C HIS A 91 10.05 2.39 -2.85
N VAL A 92 9.79 1.63 -3.93
CA VAL A 92 9.48 0.20 -3.85
C VAL A 92 10.24 -0.54 -4.94
N ARG A 93 11.10 -1.48 -4.54
CA ARG A 93 11.89 -2.28 -5.48
C ARG A 93 11.00 -3.20 -6.31
N GLY A 94 11.32 -3.32 -7.60
CA GLY A 94 10.65 -4.26 -8.52
C GLY A 94 9.46 -3.67 -9.29
N ALA A 95 9.05 -2.44 -9.04
CA ALA A 95 8.00 -1.75 -9.79
C ALA A 95 8.25 -0.23 -9.87
N ARG A 96 7.71 0.41 -10.92
CA ARG A 96 7.66 1.88 -11.03
C ARG A 96 6.27 2.37 -10.64
N PHE A 97 6.20 3.43 -9.84
CA PHE A 97 4.92 3.96 -9.32
C PHE A 97 3.93 4.25 -10.44
N GLU A 98 4.36 4.97 -11.49
CA GLU A 98 3.49 5.31 -12.62
C GLU A 98 2.85 4.10 -13.32
N THR A 99 3.63 3.04 -13.50
CA THR A 99 3.14 1.80 -14.12
C THR A 99 2.12 1.10 -13.21
N ALA A 100 2.41 1.03 -11.91
CA ALA A 100 1.50 0.46 -10.93
C ALA A 100 0.21 1.28 -10.79
N TRP A 101 0.33 2.61 -10.80
CA TRP A 101 -0.80 3.54 -10.68
C TRP A 101 -1.79 3.38 -11.84
N LYS A 102 -1.31 3.20 -13.07
CA LYS A 102 -2.17 2.96 -14.24
C LYS A 102 -2.92 1.64 -14.16
N LYS A 103 -2.35 0.63 -13.49
CA LYS A 103 -2.92 -0.73 -13.35
C LYS A 103 -3.69 -0.95 -12.06
N ARG A 104 -3.62 -0.01 -11.11
CA ARG A 104 -4.22 -0.14 -9.78
C ARG A 104 -5.70 -0.51 -9.88
N ILE A 105 -6.16 -1.24 -8.86
CA ILE A 105 -7.55 -1.61 -8.73
C ILE A 105 -8.18 -0.61 -7.76
N LYS A 106 -9.19 0.13 -8.22
CA LYS A 106 -10.01 0.95 -7.31
C LYS A 106 -10.98 0.03 -6.58
N GLY A 107 -11.08 0.17 -5.28
CA GLY A 107 -11.98 -0.61 -4.43
C GLY A 107 -12.21 0.11 -3.11
N GLU A 108 -12.48 -0.67 -2.07
CA GLU A 108 -12.80 -0.17 -0.73
C GLU A 108 -11.95 -0.89 0.31
N TYR A 109 -11.72 -0.22 1.44
CA TYR A 109 -11.21 -0.77 2.68
C TYR A 109 -12.13 -0.27 3.79
N GLY A 110 -12.93 -1.17 4.38
CA GLY A 110 -14.07 -0.74 5.20
C GLY A 110 -15.00 0.13 4.35
N SER A 111 -15.30 1.32 4.84
CA SER A 111 -16.07 2.38 4.18
C SER A 111 -15.23 3.31 3.29
N ALA A 112 -13.90 3.32 3.47
CA ALA A 112 -13.01 4.21 2.74
C ALA A 112 -12.71 3.71 1.31
N LYS A 113 -12.73 4.64 0.33
CA LYS A 113 -12.24 4.34 -1.02
C LYS A 113 -10.74 4.05 -0.99
N ALA A 114 -10.32 3.04 -1.74
CA ALA A 114 -8.94 2.55 -1.72
C ALA A 114 -8.39 2.31 -3.13
N ASN A 115 -7.07 2.43 -3.24
CA ASN A 115 -6.31 2.13 -4.45
C ASN A 115 -5.41 0.92 -4.17
N TRP A 116 -5.76 -0.25 -4.70
CA TRP A 116 -5.03 -1.49 -4.48
C TRP A 116 -4.03 -1.75 -5.59
N ILE A 117 -2.87 -2.29 -5.24
CA ILE A 117 -1.89 -2.77 -6.23
C ILE A 117 -2.48 -3.93 -7.04
N ASP A 118 -2.18 -3.99 -8.33
CA ASP A 118 -2.59 -5.14 -9.15
C ASP A 118 -1.77 -6.40 -8.82
N LEU A 119 -2.34 -7.56 -9.16
CA LEU A 119 -1.75 -8.86 -8.83
C LEU A 119 -0.32 -9.03 -9.42
N ASP A 120 -0.09 -8.55 -10.63
CA ASP A 120 1.19 -8.74 -11.31
C ASP A 120 2.28 -7.85 -10.73
N SER A 121 1.94 -6.60 -10.40
CA SER A 121 2.86 -5.70 -9.72
C SER A 121 3.16 -6.19 -8.30
N LEU A 122 2.19 -6.72 -7.56
CA LEU A 122 2.41 -7.29 -6.23
C LEU A 122 3.36 -8.49 -6.27
N ILE A 123 3.18 -9.41 -7.23
CA ILE A 123 4.08 -10.54 -7.45
C ILE A 123 5.51 -10.04 -7.74
N ARG A 124 5.66 -9.02 -8.60
CA ARG A 124 6.98 -8.46 -8.94
C ARG A 124 7.68 -7.86 -7.73
N ILE A 125 6.97 -7.05 -6.94
CA ILE A 125 7.50 -6.43 -5.72
C ILE A 125 7.97 -7.52 -4.73
N LYS A 126 7.09 -8.47 -4.39
CA LYS A 126 7.42 -9.52 -3.41
C LYS A 126 8.54 -10.45 -3.89
N SER A 127 8.66 -10.71 -5.19
CA SER A 127 9.74 -11.53 -5.76
C SER A 127 11.13 -10.89 -5.62
N ARG A 128 11.21 -9.58 -5.34
CA ARG A 128 12.47 -8.84 -5.13
C ARG A 128 12.89 -8.76 -3.65
N ILE A 129 12.07 -9.26 -2.74
CA ILE A 129 12.35 -9.26 -1.31
C ILE A 129 12.86 -10.65 -0.94
N ASP A 130 14.12 -10.71 -0.50
CA ASP A 130 14.73 -11.95 -0.05
C ASP A 130 14.28 -12.28 1.37
N ASN A 131 13.09 -12.85 1.47
CA ASN A 131 12.47 -13.26 2.73
C ASN A 131 11.54 -14.47 2.48
N PRO A 132 11.63 -15.54 3.29
CA PRO A 132 10.83 -16.76 3.07
C PRO A 132 9.32 -16.53 2.99
N ARG A 133 8.77 -15.60 3.81
CA ARG A 133 7.36 -15.24 3.78
C ARG A 133 6.95 -14.62 2.45
N HIS A 134 7.82 -13.78 1.88
CA HIS A 134 7.54 -13.14 0.58
C HIS A 134 7.63 -14.13 -0.57
N GLN A 135 8.51 -15.13 -0.49
CA GLN A 135 8.57 -16.21 -1.49
C GLN A 135 7.34 -17.11 -1.44
N GLU A 136 6.84 -17.42 -0.24
CA GLU A 136 5.56 -18.12 -0.06
C GLU A 136 4.39 -17.30 -0.62
N ASP A 137 4.33 -16.00 -0.32
CA ASP A 137 3.31 -15.11 -0.88
C ASP A 137 3.34 -15.13 -2.42
N VAL A 138 4.52 -15.08 -3.02
CA VAL A 138 4.69 -15.13 -4.48
C VAL A 138 4.17 -16.46 -5.04
N ARG A 139 4.42 -17.59 -4.39
CA ARG A 139 3.89 -18.90 -4.82
C ARG A 139 2.36 -18.87 -4.86
N ILE A 140 1.73 -18.45 -3.77
CA ILE A 140 0.27 -18.40 -3.65
C ILE A 140 -0.33 -17.43 -4.66
N LEU A 141 0.23 -16.22 -4.80
CA LEU A 141 -0.27 -15.22 -5.76
C LEU A 141 -0.17 -15.72 -7.21
N ARG A 142 0.87 -16.48 -7.55
CA ARG A 142 1.00 -17.13 -8.87
C ARG A 142 -0.08 -18.20 -9.08
N GLU A 143 -0.46 -18.95 -8.07
CA GLU A 143 -1.58 -19.90 -8.15
C GLU A 143 -2.91 -19.19 -8.38
N VAL A 144 -3.18 -18.11 -7.64
CA VAL A 144 -4.35 -17.24 -7.84
C VAL A 144 -4.40 -16.75 -9.29
N LYS A 145 -3.26 -16.25 -9.80
CA LYS A 145 -3.15 -15.78 -11.19
C LYS A 145 -3.48 -16.89 -12.20
N LYS A 146 -2.99 -18.12 -11.97
CA LYS A 146 -3.30 -19.27 -12.84
C LYS A 146 -4.80 -19.59 -12.85
N ARG A 147 -5.46 -19.52 -11.70
CA ARG A 147 -6.91 -19.77 -11.58
C ARG A 147 -7.74 -18.71 -12.31
N ARG A 148 -7.40 -17.42 -12.13
CA ARG A 148 -8.08 -16.29 -12.81
C ARG A 148 -7.93 -16.27 -14.35
N ARG A 149 -7.01 -17.06 -14.91
CA ARG A 149 -6.83 -17.19 -16.37
C ARG A 149 -7.62 -18.35 -16.98
N LYS A 150 -8.12 -19.27 -16.16
CA LYS A 150 -8.83 -20.48 -16.58
C LYS A 150 -10.34 -20.38 -16.45
N GLY A 151 -10.84 -19.39 -15.71
CA GLY A 151 -12.25 -19.00 -15.67
C GLY A 151 -12.41 -17.68 -16.40
#